data_AF-A0AAV4DYM5-F1
#
_entry.id   AF-A0AAV4DYM5-F1
#
_cell.length_a   1.000
_cell.length_b   1.000
_cell.length_c   1.000
_cell.angle_alpha   90.00
_cell.angle_beta   90.00
_cell.angle_gamma   90.00
#
_symmetry.space_group_name_H-M   'P 1'
#
loop_
_entity.id
_entity.type
_entity.pdbx_description
1 polymer ?
#
loop_
_entity_poly.entity_id
_entity_poly.type
_entity_poly.pdbx_seq_one_letter_code
_entity_poly.pdbx_strand_id
1 'polypeptide(L)'
;VVDGPGVGDTRLDTEASTMLVVNAMERAIVANTRGYHAFLLVVRFGMRFTAEDQDTVALLKKIFGKDFVREFCILVMTGGDNFEREAEETGKTFDQWCREQDGVFQEMMKEFGNRVVLFDNITKEEEKCNKQIDHLLSVVNSLKAHGVRYTDKHFELAREAREKAIVESKEPRIREEIIQATSLILQQLEGVEKNLKGEKRIDTLIQLHTLCVELVENLQGQDKGSGVLHHLEESVVSVRDVVAESIRIQVEIGAAIKRINAFKKKEMQKERQRFEEMLAQQPQKSEEELAKMKEEFVKMRLKIEEKGDKELQALTLKLNDDLKKCGNECEKLKEEYGVVKKTLNKSWPNKIWGFIKGTFQD
;
A
#
# COMPACT_ATOMS: atom_id res chain seq x y z
N VAL A 1 -31.34 12.44 -21.78
CA VAL A 1 -30.07 11.68 -21.95
C VAL A 1 -28.98 12.50 -21.26
N VAL A 2 -28.12 11.85 -20.48
CA VAL A 2 -26.96 12.50 -19.84
C VAL A 2 -25.74 11.87 -20.46
N ASP A 3 -24.82 12.68 -20.97
CA ASP A 3 -23.57 12.17 -21.50
C ASP A 3 -22.61 11.88 -20.33
N GLY A 4 -22.04 10.68 -20.35
CA GLY A 4 -21.14 10.20 -19.31
C GLY A 4 -19.68 10.40 -19.72
N PRO A 5 -18.74 10.41 -18.77
CA PRO A 5 -17.34 10.33 -19.15
C PRO A 5 -17.05 9.04 -19.94
N GLY A 6 -16.16 9.12 -20.93
CA GLY A 6 -15.75 7.97 -21.73
C GLY A 6 -15.08 6.90 -20.87
N VAL A 7 -15.84 5.87 -20.52
CA VAL A 7 -15.38 4.71 -19.74
C VAL A 7 -14.47 3.77 -20.54
N GLY A 8 -14.58 3.76 -21.88
CA GLY A 8 -13.75 2.93 -22.77
C GLY A 8 -12.48 3.62 -23.26
N ASP A 9 -12.52 4.93 -23.53
CA ASP A 9 -11.33 5.68 -23.99
C ASP A 9 -10.34 5.98 -22.85
N THR A 10 -10.81 5.88 -21.61
CA THR A 10 -9.99 6.10 -20.43
C THR A 10 -9.68 4.73 -19.84
N ARG A 11 -8.43 4.25 -19.96
CA ARG A 11 -8.03 3.00 -19.32
C ARG A 11 -8.40 3.07 -17.83
N LEU A 12 -9.35 2.24 -17.40
CA LEU A 12 -9.90 2.26 -16.05
C LEU A 12 -8.98 1.57 -15.03
N ASP A 13 -7.75 1.26 -15.45
CA ASP A 13 -6.66 0.73 -14.64
C ASP A 13 -5.96 1.82 -13.80
N THR A 14 -6.25 3.11 -14.05
CA THR A 14 -5.66 4.21 -13.27
C THR A 14 -6.59 4.77 -12.19
N GLU A 15 -5.99 5.24 -11.09
CA GLU A 15 -6.66 6.00 -10.03
C GLU A 15 -7.49 7.16 -10.61
N ALA A 16 -6.91 7.93 -11.53
CA ALA A 16 -7.55 9.12 -12.09
C ALA A 16 -8.81 8.77 -12.89
N SER A 17 -8.74 7.74 -13.72
CA SER A 17 -9.88 7.26 -14.53
C SER A 17 -11.00 6.74 -13.65
N THR A 18 -10.67 5.90 -12.66
CA THR A 18 -11.66 5.34 -11.72
C THR A 18 -12.35 6.46 -10.94
N MET A 19 -11.59 7.40 -10.38
CA MET A 19 -12.13 8.55 -9.65
C MET A 19 -12.99 9.44 -10.53
N LEU A 20 -12.62 9.66 -11.79
CA LEU A 20 -13.38 10.48 -12.73
C LEU A 20 -14.76 9.86 -13.01
N VAL A 21 -14.81 8.54 -13.25
CA VAL A 21 -16.07 7.81 -13.47
C VAL A 21 -16.95 7.84 -12.22
N VAL A 22 -16.39 7.48 -11.06
CA VAL A 22 -17.12 7.49 -9.79
C VAL A 22 -17.72 8.88 -9.51
N ASN A 23 -16.90 9.93 -9.57
CA ASN A 23 -17.33 11.29 -9.24
C ASN A 23 -18.36 11.83 -10.23
N ALA A 24 -18.17 11.60 -11.53
CA ALA A 24 -19.11 12.04 -12.54
C ALA A 24 -20.48 11.37 -12.36
N MET A 25 -20.47 10.09 -12.04
CA MET A 25 -21.67 9.29 -11.93
C MET A 25 -22.39 9.51 -10.60
N GLU A 26 -21.66 9.71 -9.50
CA GLU A 26 -22.25 10.18 -8.24
C GLU A 26 -23.00 11.50 -8.43
N ARG A 27 -22.38 12.48 -9.11
CA ARG A 27 -23.04 13.76 -9.46
C ARG A 27 -24.30 13.54 -10.31
N ALA A 28 -24.23 12.66 -11.31
CA ALA A 28 -25.36 12.35 -12.17
C ALA A 28 -26.53 11.73 -11.38
N ILE A 29 -26.25 10.74 -10.52
CA ILE A 29 -27.25 10.07 -9.68
C ILE A 29 -27.89 11.05 -8.71
N VAL A 30 -27.12 11.91 -8.06
CA VAL A 30 -27.63 12.94 -7.14
C VAL A 30 -28.50 13.97 -7.89
N ALA A 31 -28.10 14.36 -9.10
CA ALA A 31 -28.86 15.32 -9.90
C ALA A 31 -30.22 14.77 -10.37
N ASN A 32 -30.38 13.44 -10.47
CA ASN A 32 -31.61 12.80 -10.90
C ASN A 32 -32.19 11.89 -9.79
N THR A 33 -32.88 12.51 -8.84
CA THR A 33 -33.51 11.83 -7.69
C THR A 33 -34.55 10.76 -8.06
N ARG A 34 -35.09 10.80 -9.29
CA ARG A 34 -36.01 9.77 -9.79
C ARG A 34 -35.27 8.57 -10.38
N GLY A 35 -33.96 8.65 -10.57
CA GLY A 35 -33.15 7.60 -11.17
C GLY A 35 -33.23 7.51 -12.69
N TYR A 36 -32.38 6.65 -13.25
CA TYR A 36 -32.20 6.44 -14.68
C TYR A 36 -32.86 5.15 -15.16
N HIS A 37 -33.54 5.21 -16.31
CA HIS A 37 -34.21 4.05 -16.91
C HIS A 37 -33.24 3.04 -17.52
N ALA A 38 -32.15 3.54 -18.10
CA ALA A 38 -31.15 2.71 -18.75
C ALA A 38 -29.79 3.42 -18.76
N PHE A 39 -28.73 2.63 -18.83
CA PHE A 39 -27.37 3.05 -19.12
C PHE A 39 -26.96 2.44 -20.44
N LEU A 40 -26.37 3.25 -21.31
CA LEU A 40 -25.97 2.82 -22.65
C LEU A 40 -24.45 2.68 -22.65
N LEU A 41 -23.94 1.46 -22.83
CA LEU A 41 -22.53 1.25 -23.11
C LEU A 41 -22.34 1.28 -24.62
N VAL A 42 -21.61 2.28 -25.12
CA VAL A 42 -21.46 2.53 -26.54
C VAL A 42 -20.13 1.95 -27.03
N VAL A 43 -20.20 1.12 -28.07
CA VAL A 43 -19.05 0.48 -28.72
C VAL A 43 -19.17 0.64 -30.24
N ARG A 44 -18.08 0.48 -30.98
CA ARG A 44 -18.09 0.61 -32.45
C ARG A 44 -18.01 -0.76 -33.13
N PHE A 45 -18.87 -0.96 -34.12
CA PHE A 45 -18.87 -2.13 -35.00
C PHE A 45 -17.54 -2.28 -35.74
N GLY A 46 -17.09 -3.52 -35.90
CA GLY A 46 -15.81 -3.86 -36.54
C GLY A 46 -14.59 -3.66 -35.63
N MET A 47 -14.76 -3.18 -34.40
CA MET A 47 -13.70 -3.19 -33.38
C MET A 47 -13.71 -4.52 -32.65
N ARG A 48 -12.53 -5.09 -32.41
CA ARG A 48 -12.37 -6.29 -31.61
C ARG A 48 -12.58 -5.96 -30.15
N PHE A 49 -13.45 -6.71 -29.48
CA PHE A 49 -13.54 -6.67 -28.03
C PHE A 49 -12.33 -7.36 -27.40
N THR A 50 -11.80 -6.73 -26.37
CA THR A 50 -10.56 -7.07 -25.68
C THR A 50 -10.83 -7.43 -24.22
N ALA A 51 -9.81 -8.00 -23.56
CA ALA A 51 -9.87 -8.23 -22.11
C ALA A 51 -10.08 -6.90 -21.34
N GLU A 52 -9.55 -5.78 -21.83
CA GLU A 52 -9.72 -4.46 -21.21
C GLU A 52 -11.21 -4.02 -21.18
N ASP A 53 -12.00 -4.42 -22.19
CA ASP A 53 -13.44 -4.17 -22.21
C ASP A 53 -14.18 -4.98 -21.13
N GLN A 54 -13.74 -6.21 -20.86
CA GLN A 54 -14.29 -7.02 -19.78
C GLN A 54 -13.92 -6.46 -18.41
N ASP A 55 -12.68 -6.01 -18.24
CA ASP A 55 -12.21 -5.36 -17.02
C ASP A 55 -13.01 -4.07 -16.74
N THR A 56 -13.34 -3.32 -17.79
CA THR A 56 -14.23 -2.15 -17.70
C THR A 56 -15.61 -2.53 -17.19
N VAL A 57 -16.23 -3.56 -17.75
CA VAL A 57 -17.54 -4.07 -17.29
C VAL A 57 -17.46 -4.57 -15.84
N ALA A 58 -16.38 -5.27 -15.47
CA ALA A 58 -16.15 -5.73 -14.11
C ALA A 58 -16.02 -4.57 -13.12
N LEU A 59 -15.31 -3.49 -13.49
CA LEU A 59 -15.21 -2.30 -12.66
C LEU A 59 -16.57 -1.59 -12.52
N LEU A 60 -17.35 -1.47 -13.59
CA LEU A 60 -18.70 -0.90 -13.51
C LEU A 60 -19.57 -1.69 -12.52
N LYS A 61 -19.47 -3.03 -12.50
CA LYS A 61 -20.16 -3.88 -11.51
C LYS A 61 -19.68 -3.62 -10.08
N LYS A 62 -18.39 -3.36 -9.85
CA LYS A 62 -17.89 -2.96 -8.52
C LYS A 62 -18.42 -1.58 -8.10
N ILE A 63 -18.45 -0.61 -9.02
CA ILE A 63 -18.85 0.78 -8.74
C ILE A 63 -20.36 0.92 -8.51
N PHE A 64 -21.17 0.31 -9.39
CA PHE A 64 -22.61 0.52 -9.46
C PHE A 64 -23.44 -0.64 -8.89
N GLY A 65 -22.79 -1.76 -8.57
CA GLY A 65 -23.42 -2.95 -8.01
C GLY A 65 -23.35 -4.13 -8.98
N LYS A 66 -23.25 -5.33 -8.42
CA LYS A 66 -23.00 -6.57 -9.17
C LYS A 66 -24.01 -6.85 -10.29
N ASP A 67 -25.26 -6.42 -10.10
CA ASP A 67 -26.36 -6.63 -11.03
C ASP A 67 -26.56 -5.45 -11.99
N PHE A 68 -25.75 -4.38 -11.87
CA PHE A 68 -25.92 -3.12 -12.61
C PHE A 68 -26.03 -3.34 -14.12
N VAL A 69 -25.06 -4.04 -14.70
CA VAL A 69 -24.98 -4.29 -16.14
C VAL A 69 -26.16 -5.12 -16.61
N ARG A 70 -26.49 -6.18 -15.87
CA ARG A 70 -27.56 -7.11 -16.21
C ARG A 70 -28.95 -6.50 -16.02
N GLU A 71 -29.13 -5.54 -15.14
CA GLU A 71 -30.46 -4.99 -14.84
C GLU A 71 -30.76 -3.66 -15.51
N PHE A 72 -29.74 -2.84 -15.78
CA PHE A 72 -29.92 -1.45 -16.21
C PHE A 72 -29.15 -1.08 -17.47
N CYS A 73 -28.25 -1.91 -17.98
CA CYS A 73 -27.43 -1.56 -19.14
C CYS A 73 -27.92 -2.21 -20.46
N ILE A 74 -27.73 -1.46 -21.54
CA ILE A 74 -27.90 -1.88 -22.94
C ILE A 74 -26.57 -1.64 -23.67
N LEU A 75 -26.16 -2.60 -24.48
CA LEU A 75 -25.00 -2.44 -25.37
C LEU A 75 -25.47 -1.74 -26.66
N VAL A 76 -24.89 -0.59 -26.98
CA VAL A 76 -25.17 0.15 -28.21
C VAL A 76 -23.96 -0.01 -29.13
N MET A 77 -24.14 -0.70 -30.24
CA MET A 77 -23.13 -0.85 -31.26
C MET A 77 -23.33 0.21 -32.35
N THR A 78 -22.36 1.10 -32.50
CA THR A 78 -22.36 2.17 -33.50
C THR A 78 -21.66 1.74 -34.78
N GLY A 79 -21.84 2.46 -35.88
CA GLY A 79 -21.29 2.05 -37.18
C GLY A 79 -22.21 1.09 -37.91
N GLY A 80 -23.53 1.28 -37.77
CA GLY A 80 -24.53 0.50 -38.49
C GLY A 80 -24.41 0.59 -40.01
N ASP A 81 -23.88 1.69 -40.54
CA ASP A 81 -23.53 1.87 -41.94
C ASP A 81 -22.44 0.89 -42.41
N ASN A 82 -21.48 0.56 -41.54
CA ASN A 82 -20.46 -0.45 -41.83
C ASN A 82 -21.06 -1.86 -41.79
N PHE A 83 -21.90 -2.15 -40.79
CA PHE A 83 -22.58 -3.44 -40.70
C PHE A 83 -23.50 -3.68 -41.90
N GLU A 84 -24.20 -2.66 -42.38
CA GLU A 84 -25.09 -2.78 -43.55
C GLU A 84 -24.35 -3.28 -44.80
N ARG A 85 -23.12 -2.80 -45.04
CA ARG A 85 -22.27 -3.30 -46.14
C ARG A 85 -21.89 -4.77 -45.95
N GLU A 86 -21.54 -5.17 -44.73
CA GLU A 86 -21.25 -6.58 -44.42
C GLU A 86 -22.51 -7.45 -44.56
N ALA A 87 -23.68 -6.91 -44.18
CA ALA A 87 -24.96 -7.59 -44.32
C ALA A 87 -25.37 -7.76 -45.79
N GLU A 88 -25.06 -6.80 -46.66
CA GLU A 88 -25.24 -6.93 -48.12
C GLU A 88 -24.41 -8.07 -48.71
N GLU A 89 -23.16 -8.24 -48.24
CA GLU A 89 -22.26 -9.30 -48.69
C GLU A 89 -22.62 -10.68 -48.13
N THR A 90 -23.02 -10.74 -46.86
CA THR A 90 -23.24 -12.00 -46.13
C THR A 90 -24.70 -12.45 -46.09
N GLY A 91 -25.65 -11.54 -46.35
CA GLY A 91 -27.09 -11.78 -46.20
C GLY A 91 -27.56 -11.94 -44.75
N LYS A 92 -26.74 -11.56 -43.75
CA LYS A 92 -27.03 -11.79 -42.33
C LYS A 92 -27.69 -10.58 -41.67
N THR A 93 -28.66 -10.86 -40.82
CA THR A 93 -29.23 -9.86 -39.90
C THR A 93 -28.28 -9.60 -38.73
N PHE A 94 -28.41 -8.46 -38.07
CA PHE A 94 -27.57 -8.11 -36.93
C PHE A 94 -27.69 -9.10 -35.77
N ASP A 95 -28.91 -9.61 -35.52
CA ASP A 95 -29.14 -10.65 -34.50
C ASP A 95 -28.43 -11.97 -34.84
N GLN A 96 -28.40 -12.35 -36.12
CA GLN A 96 -27.66 -13.54 -36.55
C GLN A 96 -26.16 -13.33 -36.38
N TRP A 97 -25.65 -12.18 -36.82
CA TRP A 97 -24.24 -11.82 -36.63
C TRP A 97 -23.82 -11.89 -35.17
N CYS A 98 -24.61 -11.33 -34.25
CA CYS A 98 -24.33 -11.36 -32.81
C CYS A 98 -24.26 -12.78 -32.23
N ARG A 99 -25.11 -13.70 -32.72
CA ARG A 99 -25.16 -15.10 -32.24
C ARG A 99 -23.98 -15.95 -32.71
N GLU A 100 -23.38 -15.59 -33.84
CA GLU A 100 -22.23 -16.27 -34.41
C GLU A 100 -20.91 -15.83 -33.79
N GLN A 101 -20.87 -14.67 -33.14
CA GLN A 101 -19.68 -14.20 -32.44
C GLN A 101 -19.34 -15.09 -31.24
N ASP A 102 -18.03 -15.28 -31.02
CA ASP A 102 -17.49 -16.09 -29.92
C ASP A 102 -16.57 -15.26 -28.98
N GLY A 103 -16.03 -15.95 -27.97
CA GLY A 103 -15.09 -15.37 -27.02
C GLY A 103 -15.66 -14.21 -26.20
N VAL A 104 -14.84 -13.16 -26.08
CA VAL A 104 -15.08 -12.00 -25.20
C VAL A 104 -16.41 -11.30 -25.50
N PHE A 105 -16.80 -11.20 -26.77
CA PHE A 105 -18.07 -10.57 -27.14
C PHE A 105 -19.26 -11.38 -26.65
N GLN A 106 -19.22 -12.70 -26.82
CA GLN A 106 -20.32 -13.58 -26.38
C GLN A 106 -20.49 -13.53 -24.85
N GLU A 107 -19.39 -13.40 -24.11
CA GLU A 107 -19.41 -13.22 -22.65
C GLU A 107 -20.03 -11.87 -22.27
N MET A 108 -19.67 -10.79 -22.96
CA MET A 108 -20.33 -9.49 -22.79
C MET A 108 -21.82 -9.58 -23.09
N MET A 109 -22.22 -10.19 -24.21
CA MET A 109 -23.63 -10.35 -24.55
C MET A 109 -24.43 -11.05 -23.45
N LYS A 110 -23.85 -12.07 -22.79
CA LYS A 110 -24.47 -12.73 -21.63
C LYS A 110 -24.64 -11.78 -20.44
N GLU A 111 -23.61 -10.98 -20.11
CA GLU A 111 -23.66 -9.98 -19.03
C GLU A 111 -24.77 -8.94 -19.26
N PHE A 112 -24.96 -8.51 -20.51
CA PHE A 112 -26.01 -7.57 -20.92
C PHE A 112 -27.37 -8.24 -21.15
N GLY A 113 -27.54 -9.54 -20.86
CA GLY A 113 -28.79 -10.26 -21.07
C GLY A 113 -29.25 -10.30 -22.53
N ASN A 114 -28.29 -10.33 -23.46
CA ASN A 114 -28.46 -10.27 -24.91
C ASN A 114 -29.14 -8.99 -25.43
N ARG A 115 -29.05 -7.89 -24.67
CA ARG A 115 -29.61 -6.59 -25.08
C ARG A 115 -28.53 -5.79 -25.81
N VAL A 116 -28.57 -5.87 -27.14
CA VAL A 116 -27.72 -5.09 -28.03
C VAL A 116 -28.57 -4.40 -29.08
N VAL A 117 -28.23 -3.17 -29.43
CA VAL A 117 -28.87 -2.42 -30.52
C VAL A 117 -27.81 -1.86 -31.46
N LEU A 118 -28.12 -1.82 -32.76
CA LEU A 118 -27.24 -1.26 -33.78
C LEU A 118 -27.67 0.17 -34.14
N PHE A 119 -26.71 1.08 -34.23
CA PHE A 119 -26.90 2.49 -34.57
C PHE A 119 -26.01 2.92 -35.73
N ASP A 120 -26.64 3.37 -36.80
CA ASP A 120 -26.08 4.22 -37.85
C ASP A 120 -26.29 5.68 -37.43
N ASN A 121 -25.21 6.30 -36.92
CA ASN A 121 -25.21 7.69 -36.46
C ASN A 121 -25.05 8.72 -37.60
N ILE A 122 -24.79 8.26 -38.84
CA ILE A 122 -24.57 9.14 -39.99
C ILE A 122 -25.75 9.14 -40.98
N THR A 123 -26.75 8.28 -40.75
CA THR A 123 -27.96 8.24 -41.57
C THR A 123 -28.65 9.61 -41.61
N LYS A 124 -29.08 9.99 -42.81
CA LYS A 124 -29.89 11.19 -43.05
C LYS A 124 -31.36 10.83 -43.31
N GLU A 125 -31.68 9.54 -43.34
CA GLU A 125 -33.03 9.05 -43.57
C GLU A 125 -33.82 9.09 -42.26
N GLU A 126 -34.83 9.96 -42.22
CA GLU A 126 -35.65 10.18 -41.02
C GLU A 126 -36.35 8.89 -40.58
N GLU A 127 -36.83 8.08 -41.52
CA GLU A 127 -37.46 6.79 -41.22
C GLU A 127 -36.48 5.81 -40.55
N LYS A 128 -35.24 5.73 -41.05
CA LYS A 128 -34.18 4.88 -40.46
C LYS A 128 -33.82 5.39 -39.07
N CYS A 129 -33.66 6.70 -38.91
CA CYS A 129 -33.41 7.33 -37.62
C CYS A 129 -34.49 6.99 -36.58
N ASN A 130 -35.77 7.20 -36.94
CA ASN A 130 -36.90 6.92 -36.06
C ASN A 130 -36.99 5.44 -35.69
N LYS A 131 -36.80 4.52 -36.65
CA LYS A 131 -36.78 3.07 -36.38
C LYS A 131 -35.71 2.67 -35.36
N GLN A 132 -34.50 3.24 -35.45
CA GLN A 132 -33.42 2.97 -34.49
C GLN A 132 -33.77 3.46 -33.09
N ILE A 133 -34.35 4.67 -32.99
CA ILE A 133 -34.80 5.26 -31.72
C ILE A 133 -35.93 4.43 -31.11
N ASP A 134 -36.95 4.08 -31.90
CA ASP A 134 -38.09 3.27 -31.46
C ASP A 134 -37.64 1.89 -30.98
N HIS A 135 -36.69 1.26 -31.68
CA HIS A 135 -36.11 0.01 -31.26
C HIS A 135 -35.36 0.13 -29.93
N LEU A 136 -34.51 1.14 -29.76
CA LEU A 136 -33.83 1.41 -28.48
C LEU A 136 -34.85 1.63 -27.35
N LEU A 137 -35.89 2.44 -27.57
CA LEU A 137 -36.93 2.70 -26.58
C LEU A 137 -37.71 1.43 -26.21
N SER A 138 -37.96 0.55 -27.17
CA SER A 138 -38.54 -0.77 -26.91
C SER A 138 -37.65 -1.62 -26.01
N VAL A 139 -36.33 -1.66 -26.28
CA VAL A 139 -35.37 -2.37 -25.42
C VAL A 139 -35.28 -1.74 -24.03
N VAL A 140 -35.30 -0.40 -23.92
CA VAL A 140 -35.33 0.31 -22.63
C VAL A 140 -36.60 -0.06 -21.85
N ASN A 141 -37.76 -0.11 -22.50
CA ASN A 141 -39.01 -0.53 -21.87
C ASN A 141 -39.00 -2.02 -21.47
N SER A 142 -38.14 -2.83 -22.09
CA SER A 142 -37.95 -4.24 -21.73
C SER A 142 -37.05 -4.46 -20.50
N LEU A 143 -36.26 -3.46 -20.09
CA LEU A 143 -35.45 -3.50 -18.86
C LEU A 143 -36.37 -3.53 -17.62
N LYS A 144 -36.79 -4.75 -17.27
CA LYS A 144 -37.72 -5.14 -16.20
C LYS A 144 -39.14 -4.57 -16.33
N ALA A 145 -40.11 -5.49 -16.26
CA ALA A 145 -41.56 -5.28 -16.35
C ALA A 145 -42.21 -4.37 -15.27
N HIS A 146 -41.43 -3.67 -14.43
CA HIS A 146 -41.93 -2.87 -13.30
C HIS A 146 -41.40 -1.43 -13.26
N GLY A 147 -40.73 -0.94 -14.32
CA GLY A 147 -40.28 0.47 -14.39
C GLY A 147 -39.25 0.85 -13.33
N VAL A 148 -38.45 -0.11 -12.87
CA VAL A 148 -37.42 0.11 -11.85
C VAL A 148 -36.26 0.86 -12.49
N ARG A 149 -36.08 2.10 -12.03
CA ARG A 149 -34.95 2.95 -12.41
C ARG A 149 -33.77 2.64 -11.51
N TYR A 150 -32.56 2.79 -12.01
CA TYR A 150 -31.38 2.84 -11.16
C TYR A 150 -31.41 4.12 -10.33
N THR A 151 -31.34 4.01 -9.02
CA THR A 151 -31.48 5.13 -8.08
C THR A 151 -30.31 5.23 -7.12
N ASP A 152 -30.28 6.31 -6.35
CA ASP A 152 -29.42 6.51 -5.17
C ASP A 152 -29.33 5.27 -4.25
N LYS A 153 -30.45 4.59 -3.99
CA LYS A 153 -30.48 3.36 -3.19
C LYS A 153 -29.60 2.25 -3.77
N HIS A 154 -29.64 2.06 -5.08
CA HIS A 154 -28.82 1.05 -5.75
C HIS A 154 -27.34 1.43 -5.68
N PHE A 155 -27.04 2.72 -5.83
CA PHE A 155 -25.69 3.24 -5.71
C PHE A 155 -25.14 3.10 -4.28
N GLU A 156 -25.96 3.34 -3.25
CA GLU A 156 -25.56 3.17 -1.86
C GLU A 156 -25.35 1.70 -1.50
N LEU A 157 -26.15 0.77 -2.04
CA LEU A 157 -25.93 -0.68 -1.86
C LEU A 157 -24.57 -1.15 -2.42
N ALA A 158 -24.02 -0.44 -3.41
CA ALA A 158 -22.72 -0.73 -3.98
C ALA A 158 -21.55 -0.01 -3.27
N ARG A 159 -21.82 0.74 -2.19
CA ARG A 159 -20.84 1.63 -1.56
C ARG A 159 -19.57 0.93 -1.10
N GLU A 160 -19.68 -0.16 -0.35
CA GLU A 160 -18.51 -0.89 0.15
C GLU A 160 -17.63 -1.42 -1.00
N ALA A 161 -18.25 -2.02 -2.02
CA ALA A 161 -17.55 -2.53 -3.21
C ALA A 161 -16.89 -1.39 -4.01
N ARG A 162 -17.56 -0.25 -4.13
CA ARG A 162 -17.04 0.95 -4.81
C ARG A 162 -15.88 1.58 -4.04
N GLU A 163 -16.01 1.76 -2.73
CA GLU A 163 -14.93 2.26 -1.87
C GLU A 163 -13.71 1.36 -1.94
N LYS A 164 -13.90 0.04 -1.91
CA LYS A 164 -12.83 -0.93 -2.13
C LYS A 164 -12.18 -0.79 -3.50
N ALA A 165 -12.94 -0.68 -4.60
CA ALA A 165 -12.39 -0.49 -5.94
C ALA A 165 -11.57 0.81 -6.06
N ILE A 166 -11.97 1.87 -5.36
CA ILE A 166 -11.21 3.12 -5.29
C ILE A 166 -9.87 2.91 -4.58
N VAL A 167 -9.85 2.17 -3.46
CA VAL A 167 -8.59 1.84 -2.76
C VAL A 167 -7.71 0.94 -3.62
N GLU A 168 -8.27 -0.08 -4.28
CA GLU A 168 -7.56 -0.94 -5.25
C GLU A 168 -6.88 -0.12 -6.35
N SER A 169 -7.56 0.92 -6.89
CA SER A 169 -6.97 1.79 -7.92
C SER A 169 -5.79 2.65 -7.42
N LYS A 170 -5.70 2.87 -6.10
CA LYS A 170 -4.65 3.66 -5.43
C LYS A 170 -3.49 2.81 -4.95
N GLU A 171 -3.74 1.53 -4.72
CA GLU A 171 -2.79 0.59 -4.12
C GLU A 171 -1.42 0.61 -4.79
N PRO A 172 -1.28 0.62 -6.14
CA PRO A 172 0.05 0.58 -6.76
C PRO A 172 0.93 1.77 -6.40
N ARG A 173 0.33 2.97 -6.33
CA ARG A 173 1.02 4.21 -5.93
C ARG A 173 1.39 4.15 -4.44
N ILE A 174 0.45 3.75 -3.59
CA ILE A 174 0.67 3.64 -2.13
C ILE A 174 1.76 2.60 -1.85
N ARG A 175 1.73 1.45 -2.53
CA ARG A 175 2.74 0.39 -2.43
C ARG A 175 4.13 0.92 -2.75
N GLU A 176 4.29 1.65 -3.85
CA GLU A 176 5.57 2.25 -4.19
C GLU A 176 6.07 3.23 -3.10
N GLU A 177 5.16 4.06 -2.55
CA GLU A 177 5.48 5.00 -1.46
C GLU A 177 5.93 4.27 -0.18
N ILE A 178 5.21 3.22 0.21
CA ILE A 178 5.53 2.42 1.40
C ILE A 178 6.85 1.68 1.25
N ILE A 179 7.11 1.11 0.07
CA ILE A 179 8.37 0.42 -0.23
C ILE A 179 9.55 1.38 -0.07
N GLN A 180 9.44 2.58 -0.63
CA GLN A 180 10.49 3.60 -0.53
C GLN A 180 10.72 4.03 0.92
N ALA A 181 9.65 4.34 1.65
CA ALA A 181 9.75 4.76 3.05
C ALA A 181 10.38 3.68 3.94
N THR A 182 9.93 2.44 3.78
CA THR A 182 10.43 1.28 4.53
C THR A 182 11.90 1.02 4.23
N SER A 183 12.31 1.11 2.96
CA SER A 183 13.71 0.94 2.55
C SER A 183 14.63 1.96 3.22
N LEU A 184 14.20 3.23 3.31
CA LEU A 184 14.97 4.29 3.96
C LEU A 184 15.08 4.07 5.48
N ILE A 185 13.99 3.63 6.13
CA ILE A 185 13.98 3.29 7.56
C ILE A 185 15.00 2.17 7.83
N LEU A 186 14.98 1.13 7.02
CA LEU A 186 15.89 -0.01 7.18
C LEU A 186 17.35 0.36 6.94
N GLN A 187 17.63 1.21 5.95
CA GLN A 187 18.97 1.72 5.71
C GLN A 187 19.50 2.53 6.90
N GLN A 188 18.66 3.37 7.52
CA GLN A 188 19.03 4.14 8.70
C GLN A 188 19.22 3.25 9.92
N LEU A 189 18.35 2.26 10.10
CA LEU A 189 18.49 1.28 11.18
C LEU A 189 19.84 0.56 11.11
N GLU A 190 20.26 0.11 9.92
CA GLU A 190 21.59 -0.50 9.73
C GLU A 190 22.75 0.48 10.03
N GLY A 191 22.60 1.76 9.65
CA GLY A 191 23.59 2.80 9.94
C GLY A 191 23.73 3.04 11.45
N VAL A 192 22.59 3.04 12.16
CA VAL A 192 22.52 3.15 13.62
C VAL A 192 23.11 1.93 14.32
N GLU A 193 22.96 0.73 13.76
CA GLU A 193 23.57 -0.51 14.28
C GLU A 193 25.08 -0.56 14.15
N LYS A 194 25.63 -0.04 13.06
CA LYS A 194 27.08 -0.02 12.80
C LYS A 194 27.82 1.01 13.67
N ASN A 195 27.15 2.06 14.15
CA ASN A 195 27.74 3.15 14.94
C ASN A 195 27.45 3.00 16.45
N LEU A 196 28.34 2.33 17.17
CA LEU A 196 28.07 1.74 18.50
C LEU A 196 28.14 2.65 19.75
N LYS A 197 28.12 4.00 19.68
CA LYS A 197 28.24 4.83 20.90
C LYS A 197 27.40 6.11 20.91
N GLY A 198 26.51 6.26 21.90
CA GLY A 198 25.96 7.55 22.35
C GLY A 198 24.44 7.60 22.57
N GLU A 199 23.98 8.56 23.41
CA GLU A 199 22.55 8.84 23.69
C GLU A 199 21.77 9.27 22.43
N LYS A 200 22.43 9.98 21.50
CA LYS A 200 21.86 10.37 20.19
C LYS A 200 21.31 9.19 19.37
N ARG A 201 21.77 7.96 19.63
CA ARG A 201 21.33 6.74 18.96
C ARG A 201 19.87 6.40 19.28
N ILE A 202 19.49 6.54 20.55
CA ILE A 202 18.14 6.22 21.02
C ILE A 202 17.15 7.22 20.42
N ASP A 203 17.51 8.50 20.35
CA ASP A 203 16.68 9.54 19.74
C ASP A 203 16.39 9.22 18.27
N THR A 204 17.41 8.81 17.49
CA THR A 204 17.21 8.39 16.09
C THR A 204 16.29 7.17 15.99
N LEU A 205 16.47 6.15 16.84
CA LEU A 205 15.59 4.97 16.83
C LEU A 205 14.14 5.33 17.19
N ILE A 206 13.93 6.22 18.16
CA ILE A 206 12.59 6.73 18.53
C ILE A 206 11.96 7.47 17.35
N GLN A 207 12.74 8.28 16.63
CA GLN A 207 12.26 8.95 15.41
C GLN A 207 11.87 7.95 14.33
N LEU A 208 12.69 6.92 14.08
CA LEU A 208 12.36 5.86 13.13
C LEU A 208 11.08 5.11 13.54
N HIS A 209 10.93 4.80 14.83
CA HIS A 209 9.73 4.14 15.33
C HIS A 209 8.48 5.02 15.15
N THR A 210 8.60 6.31 15.45
CA THR A 210 7.52 7.30 15.26
C THR A 210 7.09 7.36 13.80
N LEU A 211 8.05 7.37 12.86
CA LEU A 211 7.76 7.33 11.44
C LEU A 211 7.00 6.06 11.03
N CYS A 212 7.36 4.89 11.56
CA CYS A 212 6.63 3.66 11.29
C CYS A 212 5.17 3.73 11.79
N VAL A 213 4.95 4.29 12.98
CA VAL A 213 3.59 4.50 13.52
C VAL A 213 2.78 5.43 12.61
N GLU A 214 3.34 6.56 12.20
CA GLU A 214 2.67 7.50 11.28
C GLU A 214 2.34 6.86 9.93
N LEU A 215 3.20 5.98 9.40
CA LEU A 215 2.95 5.23 8.16
C LEU A 215 1.78 4.25 8.31
N VAL A 216 1.71 3.52 9.43
CA VAL A 216 0.58 2.61 9.73
C VAL A 216 -0.72 3.39 9.84
N GLU A 217 -0.74 4.50 10.59
CA GLU A 217 -1.94 5.34 10.74
C GLU A 217 -2.40 5.92 9.38
N ASN A 218 -1.46 6.30 8.52
CA ASN A 218 -1.76 6.77 7.17
C ASN A 218 -2.37 5.66 6.31
N LEU A 219 -1.81 4.45 6.34
CA LEU A 219 -2.35 3.28 5.63
C LEU A 219 -3.77 2.95 6.08
N GLN A 220 -4.01 2.90 7.39
CA GLN A 220 -5.35 2.66 7.95
C GLN A 220 -6.34 3.75 7.53
N GLY A 221 -5.91 5.01 7.53
CA GLY A 221 -6.73 6.15 7.08
C GLY A 221 -7.05 6.12 5.58
N GLN A 222 -6.15 5.61 4.74
CA GLN A 222 -6.38 5.44 3.30
C GLN A 222 -7.21 4.19 2.98
N ASP A 223 -7.02 3.10 3.72
CA ASP A 223 -7.73 1.84 3.53
C ASP A 223 -9.22 1.95 3.86
N LYS A 224 -9.57 2.76 4.88
CA LYS A 224 -10.95 2.98 5.34
C LYS A 224 -11.74 1.69 5.63
N GLY A 225 -11.05 0.61 5.99
CA GLY A 225 -11.64 -0.70 6.27
C GLY A 225 -11.90 -1.57 5.04
N SER A 226 -11.34 -1.22 3.88
CA SER A 226 -11.45 -2.03 2.65
C SER A 226 -10.67 -3.35 2.72
N GLY A 227 -9.63 -3.40 3.56
CA GLY A 227 -8.69 -4.52 3.70
C GLY A 227 -7.69 -4.67 2.55
N VAL A 228 -7.69 -3.76 1.57
CA VAL A 228 -6.81 -3.82 0.40
C VAL A 228 -5.35 -3.56 0.80
N LEU A 229 -5.14 -2.61 1.72
CA LEU A 229 -3.80 -2.18 2.14
C LEU A 229 -3.23 -2.99 3.32
N HIS A 230 -3.95 -4.01 3.78
CA HIS A 230 -3.57 -4.77 4.99
C HIS A 230 -2.18 -5.39 4.91
N HIS A 231 -1.81 -5.94 3.74
CA HIS A 231 -0.49 -6.54 3.54
C HIS A 231 0.66 -5.49 3.63
N LEU A 232 0.42 -4.25 3.18
CA LEU A 232 1.36 -3.15 3.32
C LEU A 232 1.46 -2.72 4.79
N GLU A 233 0.33 -2.67 5.49
CA GLU A 233 0.27 -2.38 6.92
C GLU A 233 1.09 -3.40 7.72
N GLU A 234 0.87 -4.70 7.49
CA GLU A 234 1.63 -5.78 8.12
C GLU A 234 3.15 -5.62 7.87
N SER A 235 3.53 -5.28 6.64
CA SER A 235 4.94 -5.05 6.30
C SER A 235 5.58 -3.90 7.09
N VAL A 236 4.87 -2.78 7.24
CA VAL A 236 5.34 -1.64 8.04
C VAL A 236 5.35 -1.98 9.54
N VAL A 237 4.36 -2.75 10.01
CA VAL A 237 4.30 -3.25 11.39
C VAL A 237 5.52 -4.12 11.72
N SER A 238 5.90 -5.05 10.84
CA SER A 238 7.11 -5.86 11.04
C SER A 238 8.36 -4.99 11.18
N VAL A 239 8.49 -3.94 10.35
CA VAL A 239 9.63 -3.01 10.44
C VAL A 239 9.60 -2.21 11.74
N ARG A 240 8.42 -1.69 12.13
CA ARG A 240 8.22 -1.00 13.41
C ARG A 240 8.69 -1.86 14.58
N ASP A 241 8.32 -3.13 14.58
CA ASP A 241 8.61 -4.05 15.68
C ASP A 241 10.11 -4.34 15.80
N VAL A 242 10.82 -4.45 14.66
CA VAL A 242 12.30 -4.52 14.65
C VAL A 242 12.92 -3.24 15.22
N VAL A 243 12.41 -2.05 14.87
CA VAL A 243 12.92 -0.79 15.42
C VAL A 243 12.64 -0.70 16.92
N ALA A 244 11.45 -1.09 17.38
CA ALA A 244 11.07 -1.12 18.78
C ALA A 244 11.99 -2.05 19.59
N GLU A 245 12.32 -3.22 19.03
CA GLU A 245 13.25 -4.17 19.63
C GLU A 245 14.67 -3.59 19.72
N SER A 246 15.13 -2.91 18.67
CA SER A 246 16.39 -2.17 18.69
C SER A 246 16.43 -1.09 19.79
N ILE A 247 15.34 -0.36 20.03
CA ILE A 247 15.23 0.59 21.15
C ILE A 247 15.38 -0.14 22.47
N ARG A 248 14.62 -1.23 22.67
CA ARG A 248 14.65 -2.04 23.90
C ARG A 248 16.08 -2.50 24.23
N ILE A 249 16.78 -3.03 23.24
CA ILE A 249 18.16 -3.50 23.36
C ILE A 249 19.10 -2.34 23.74
N GLN A 250 18.98 -1.17 23.11
CA GLN A 250 19.82 -0.02 23.46
C GLN A 250 19.61 0.46 24.90
N VAL A 251 18.37 0.48 25.37
CA VAL A 251 18.05 0.84 26.75
C VAL A 251 18.67 -0.16 27.73
N GLU A 252 18.58 -1.46 27.44
CA GLU A 252 19.13 -2.52 28.29
C GLU A 252 20.67 -2.49 28.35
N ILE A 253 21.33 -2.31 27.20
CA ILE A 253 22.79 -2.12 27.12
C ILE A 253 23.21 -0.87 27.90
N GLY A 254 22.51 0.26 27.72
CA GLY A 254 22.78 1.50 28.46
C GLY A 254 22.68 1.32 29.98
N ALA A 255 21.64 0.60 30.45
CA ALA A 255 21.47 0.26 31.86
C ALA A 255 22.57 -0.70 32.37
N ALA A 256 23.00 -1.66 31.55
CA ALA A 256 24.10 -2.56 31.88
C ALA A 256 25.44 -1.82 32.02
N ILE A 257 25.75 -0.91 31.09
CA ILE A 257 26.96 -0.06 31.16
C ILE A 257 26.99 0.73 32.47
N LYS A 258 25.87 1.34 32.86
CA LYS A 258 25.77 2.08 34.15
C LYS A 258 26.03 1.16 35.35
N ARG A 259 25.44 -0.03 35.38
CA ARG A 259 25.64 -1.04 36.45
C ARG A 259 27.08 -1.51 36.53
N ILE A 260 27.68 -1.86 35.39
CA ILE A 260 29.07 -2.33 35.30
C ILE A 260 30.04 -1.23 35.73
N ASN A 261 29.84 0.02 35.30
CA ASN A 261 30.67 1.14 35.73
C ASN A 261 30.55 1.42 37.23
N ALA A 262 29.36 1.32 37.81
CA ALA A 262 29.16 1.43 39.26
C ALA A 262 29.84 0.29 40.03
N PHE A 263 29.75 -0.94 39.54
CA PHE A 263 30.44 -2.11 40.09
C PHE A 263 31.97 -1.93 40.04
N LYS A 264 32.51 -1.59 38.86
CA LYS A 264 33.94 -1.31 38.66
C LYS A 264 34.41 -0.23 39.65
N LYS A 265 33.68 0.88 39.78
CA LYS A 265 34.01 1.97 40.72
C LYS A 265 34.02 1.50 42.18
N LYS A 266 33.01 0.72 42.59
CA LYS A 266 32.89 0.22 43.98
C LYS A 266 33.99 -0.78 44.33
N GLU A 267 34.29 -1.73 43.47
CA GLU A 267 35.35 -2.72 43.70
C GLU A 267 36.73 -2.04 43.69
N MET A 268 36.97 -1.10 42.77
CA MET A 268 38.20 -0.32 42.75
C MET A 268 38.40 0.50 44.03
N GLN A 269 37.33 1.05 44.61
CA GLN A 269 37.41 1.75 45.89
C GLN A 269 37.75 0.82 47.05
N LYS A 270 37.14 -0.38 47.13
CA LYS A 270 37.46 -1.37 48.17
C LYS A 270 38.91 -1.83 48.09
N GLU A 271 39.39 -2.12 46.89
CA GLU A 271 40.78 -2.55 46.70
C GLU A 271 41.77 -1.43 47.03
N ARG A 272 41.43 -0.17 46.71
CA ARG A 272 42.25 0.99 47.10
C ARG A 272 42.33 1.13 48.62
N GLN A 273 41.20 0.98 49.33
CA GLN A 273 41.16 1.02 50.80
C GLN A 273 42.00 -0.11 51.41
N ARG A 274 41.88 -1.35 50.90
CA ARG A 274 42.71 -2.49 51.34
C ARG A 274 44.20 -2.24 51.14
N PHE A 275 44.57 -1.68 49.99
CA PHE A 275 45.96 -1.32 49.70
C PHE A 275 46.49 -0.23 50.65
N GLU A 276 45.69 0.81 50.91
CA GLU A 276 46.02 1.87 51.88
C GLU A 276 46.17 1.32 53.32
N GLU A 277 45.28 0.42 53.76
CA GLU A 277 45.35 -0.26 55.06
C GLU A 277 46.61 -1.14 55.17
N MET A 278 46.94 -1.91 54.13
CA MET A 278 48.15 -2.74 54.07
C MET A 278 49.45 -1.92 54.13
N LEU A 279 49.44 -0.68 53.63
CA LEU A 279 50.56 0.25 53.77
C LEU A 279 50.65 0.82 55.19
N ALA A 280 49.50 1.13 55.81
CA ALA A 280 49.46 1.66 57.17
C ALA A 280 49.91 0.66 58.25
N GLN A 281 49.65 -0.65 58.05
CA GLN A 281 50.00 -1.70 59.02
C GLN A 281 51.51 -2.04 59.06
N GLN A 282 52.29 -1.70 58.04
CA GLN A 282 53.72 -2.03 57.94
C GLN A 282 54.52 -0.88 57.32
N PRO A 283 54.92 0.13 58.11
CA PRO A 283 55.57 1.36 57.61
C PRO A 283 57.05 1.20 57.21
N GLN A 284 57.71 0.08 57.51
CA GLN A 284 59.12 -0.20 57.16
C GLN A 284 59.24 -1.38 56.17
N LYS A 285 58.70 -1.22 54.95
CA LYS A 285 58.86 -2.23 53.87
C LYS A 285 60.08 -1.92 53.00
N SER A 286 60.69 -2.96 52.45
CA SER A 286 61.73 -2.81 51.44
C SER A 286 61.14 -2.29 50.12
N GLU A 287 61.97 -1.66 49.28
CA GLU A 287 61.54 -1.12 47.99
C GLU A 287 60.99 -2.22 47.06
N GLU A 288 61.55 -3.43 47.12
CA GLU A 288 61.07 -4.62 46.39
C GLU A 288 59.69 -5.08 46.84
N GLU A 289 59.40 -5.07 48.14
CA GLU A 289 58.08 -5.46 48.67
C GLU A 289 56.99 -4.48 48.25
N LEU A 290 57.30 -3.19 48.22
CA LEU A 290 56.38 -2.15 47.75
C LEU A 290 56.11 -2.27 46.24
N ALA A 291 57.14 -2.61 45.45
CA ALA A 291 57.00 -2.84 44.01
C ALA A 291 56.09 -4.04 43.70
N LYS A 292 56.27 -5.18 44.39
CA LYS A 292 55.41 -6.37 44.25
C LYS A 292 53.96 -6.06 44.56
N MET A 293 53.70 -5.30 45.63
CA MET A 293 52.34 -4.94 46.04
C MET A 293 51.63 -4.02 45.03
N LYS A 294 52.36 -3.06 44.45
CA LYS A 294 51.85 -2.22 43.35
C LYS A 294 51.52 -3.05 42.11
N GLU A 295 52.36 -4.02 41.77
CA GLU A 295 52.13 -4.93 40.65
C GLU A 295 50.88 -5.79 40.86
N GLU A 296 50.68 -6.33 42.06
CA GLU A 296 49.47 -7.06 42.43
C GLU A 296 48.21 -6.20 42.34
N PHE A 297 48.26 -4.95 42.79
CA PHE A 297 47.15 -4.00 42.68
C PHE A 297 46.78 -3.72 41.21
N VAL A 298 47.78 -3.58 40.33
CA VAL A 298 47.56 -3.41 38.89
C VAL A 298 46.93 -4.67 38.28
N LYS A 299 47.42 -5.87 38.62
CA LYS A 299 46.83 -7.14 38.17
C LYS A 299 45.37 -7.28 38.60
N MET A 300 45.04 -6.85 39.82
CA MET A 300 43.68 -6.88 40.34
C MET A 300 42.75 -5.91 39.60
N ARG A 301 43.21 -4.69 39.32
CA ARG A 301 42.46 -3.71 38.51
C ARG A 301 42.12 -4.27 37.13
N LEU A 302 43.11 -4.85 36.45
CA LEU A 302 42.90 -5.45 35.13
C LEU A 302 41.86 -6.58 35.17
N LYS A 303 41.86 -7.41 36.23
CA LYS A 303 40.83 -8.46 36.41
C LYS A 303 39.42 -7.87 36.59
N ILE A 304 39.27 -6.77 37.32
CA ILE A 304 37.98 -6.09 37.52
C ILE A 304 37.49 -5.50 36.18
N GLU A 305 38.38 -4.88 35.40
CA GLU A 305 38.07 -4.34 34.08
C GLU A 305 37.64 -5.46 33.12
N GLU A 306 38.45 -6.52 33.00
CA GLU A 306 38.20 -7.67 32.14
C GLU A 306 36.89 -8.38 32.49
N LYS A 307 36.58 -8.55 33.79
CA LYS A 307 35.32 -9.15 34.23
C LYS A 307 34.12 -8.34 33.74
N GLY A 308 34.15 -7.02 33.93
CA GLY A 308 33.05 -6.15 33.48
C GLY A 308 32.91 -6.12 31.95
N ASP A 309 34.01 -6.18 31.21
CA ASP A 309 33.97 -6.18 29.74
C ASP A 309 33.40 -7.49 29.20
N LYS A 310 33.77 -8.64 29.80
CA LYS A 310 33.19 -9.95 29.46
C LYS A 310 31.70 -10.01 29.72
N GLU A 311 31.24 -9.47 30.86
CA GLU A 311 29.80 -9.41 31.19
C GLU A 311 29.02 -8.56 30.16
N LEU A 312 29.56 -7.40 29.76
CA LEU A 312 28.93 -6.55 28.75
C LEU A 312 28.90 -7.21 27.38
N GLN A 313 29.98 -7.88 26.98
CA GLN A 313 30.08 -8.58 25.70
C GLN A 313 29.08 -9.73 25.61
N ALA A 314 28.96 -10.54 26.68
CA ALA A 314 28.01 -11.65 26.73
C ALA A 314 26.56 -11.17 26.62
N LEU A 315 26.20 -10.08 27.31
CA LEU A 315 24.87 -9.48 27.20
C LEU A 315 24.60 -8.95 25.78
N THR A 316 25.56 -8.23 25.20
CA THR A 316 25.42 -7.64 23.85
C THR A 316 25.21 -8.73 22.80
N LEU A 317 25.96 -9.85 22.90
CA LEU A 317 25.82 -10.98 21.97
C LEU A 317 24.41 -11.60 22.07
N LYS A 318 23.95 -11.86 23.30
CA LYS A 318 22.61 -12.41 23.55
C LYS A 318 21.50 -11.52 22.99
N LEU A 319 21.56 -10.22 23.24
CA LEU A 319 20.54 -9.28 22.77
C LEU A 319 20.54 -9.14 21.24
N ASN A 320 21.72 -9.16 20.61
CA ASN A 320 21.82 -9.14 19.14
C ASN A 320 21.27 -10.44 18.50
N ASP A 321 21.44 -11.59 19.16
CA ASP A 321 20.84 -12.85 18.69
C ASP A 321 19.30 -12.80 18.77
N ASP A 322 18.74 -12.13 19.78
CA ASP A 322 17.30 -11.91 19.89
C ASP A 322 16.79 -10.93 18.82
N LEU A 323 17.55 -9.87 18.51
CA LEU A 323 17.22 -8.94 17.41
C LEU A 323 17.18 -9.64 16.05
N LYS A 324 18.17 -10.51 15.77
CA LYS A 324 18.22 -11.27 14.51
C LYS A 324 17.00 -12.17 14.32
N LYS A 325 16.46 -12.76 15.39
CA LYS A 325 15.22 -13.55 15.30
C LYS A 325 14.03 -12.72 14.84
N CYS A 326 13.92 -11.46 15.30
CA CYS A 326 12.92 -10.50 14.81
C CYS A 326 13.20 -9.99 13.39
N GLY A 327 14.47 -9.82 13.01
CA GLY A 327 14.88 -9.28 11.72
C GLY A 327 14.67 -10.20 10.50
N ASN A 328 14.52 -11.52 10.71
CA ASN A 328 14.37 -12.49 9.62
C ASN A 328 13.12 -12.27 8.75
N GLU A 329 12.03 -11.72 9.31
CA GLU A 329 10.85 -11.33 8.53
C GLU A 329 11.12 -10.07 7.71
N CYS A 330 11.93 -9.16 8.24
CA CYS A 330 12.29 -7.93 7.56
C CYS A 330 13.29 -8.15 6.41
N GLU A 331 14.19 -9.13 6.51
CA GLU A 331 15.08 -9.53 5.41
C GLU A 331 14.30 -10.08 4.20
N LYS A 332 13.21 -10.82 4.42
CA LYS A 332 12.32 -11.26 3.33
C LYS A 332 11.66 -10.09 2.60
N LEU A 333 11.24 -9.07 3.35
CA LEU A 333 10.71 -7.82 2.77
C LEU A 333 11.81 -7.07 1.99
N LYS A 334 13.07 -7.07 2.46
CA LYS A 334 14.20 -6.49 1.70
C LYS A 334 14.46 -7.23 0.39
N GLU A 335 14.29 -8.54 0.33
CA GLU A 335 14.41 -9.33 -0.91
C GLU A 335 13.23 -9.07 -1.86
N GLU A 336 12.02 -8.94 -1.34
CA GLU A 336 10.81 -8.66 -2.12
C GLU A 336 10.79 -7.23 -2.71
N TYR A 337 11.41 -6.27 -2.01
CA TYR A 337 11.38 -4.85 -2.36
C TYR A 337 12.73 -4.27 -2.80
N GLY A 338 13.80 -5.07 -2.84
CA GLY A 338 15.19 -4.65 -3.03
C GLY A 338 15.59 -4.15 -4.41
N VAL A 339 14.65 -3.93 -5.34
CA VAL A 339 14.95 -3.44 -6.70
C VAL A 339 14.09 -2.22 -7.05
N VAL A 340 14.20 -1.12 -6.29
CA VAL A 340 13.68 0.18 -6.74
C VAL A 340 14.82 1.15 -7.01
N LYS A 341 15.14 1.29 -8.30
CA LYS A 341 16.08 2.29 -8.82
C LYS A 341 15.57 3.70 -8.52
N LYS A 342 16.26 4.40 -7.61
CA LYS A 342 16.75 5.79 -7.71
C LYS A 342 15.84 6.91 -8.27
N THR A 343 14.51 6.80 -8.24
CA THR A 343 13.63 7.87 -8.74
C THR A 343 12.62 8.28 -7.69
N LEU A 344 13.04 9.17 -6.78
CA LEU A 344 12.17 9.88 -5.85
C LEU A 344 11.18 10.76 -6.64
N ASN A 345 9.90 10.39 -6.68
CA ASN A 345 8.86 11.20 -7.31
C ASN A 345 8.15 12.09 -6.26
N LYS A 346 7.88 13.34 -6.62
CA LYS A 346 7.54 14.47 -5.71
C LYS A 346 6.06 14.52 -5.24
N SER A 347 5.46 13.39 -4.87
CA SER A 347 4.06 13.35 -4.40
C SER A 347 3.94 12.97 -2.92
N TRP A 348 4.63 13.69 -2.04
CA TRP A 348 4.59 13.42 -0.60
C TRP A 348 3.71 14.45 0.13
N PRO A 349 2.96 14.06 1.18
CA PRO A 349 2.46 15.01 2.16
C PRO A 349 3.66 15.75 2.77
N ASN A 350 3.66 17.08 2.73
CA ASN A 350 4.78 17.96 3.11
C ASN A 350 5.42 17.65 4.49
N LYS A 351 4.75 16.93 5.40
CA LYS A 351 5.31 16.53 6.70
C LYS A 351 6.34 15.40 6.59
N ILE A 352 6.04 14.34 5.85
CA ILE A 352 6.95 13.18 5.74
C ILE A 352 8.16 13.57 4.86
N TRP A 353 7.95 14.40 3.84
CA TRP A 353 9.05 14.97 3.07
C TRP A 353 9.88 15.94 3.90
N GLY A 354 9.26 16.75 4.77
CA GLY A 354 9.95 17.62 5.71
C GLY A 354 10.86 16.85 6.69
N PHE A 355 10.42 15.69 7.16
CA PHE A 355 11.23 14.80 7.99
C PHE A 355 12.38 14.16 7.20
N ILE A 356 12.12 13.67 5.99
CA ILE A 356 13.16 13.08 5.13
C ILE A 356 14.15 14.14 4.62
N LYS A 357 13.73 15.37 4.36
CA LYS A 357 14.67 16.43 3.99
C LYS A 357 15.42 17.01 5.18
N GLY A 358 14.76 17.19 6.31
CA GLY A 358 15.35 17.78 7.52
C GLY A 358 16.31 16.86 8.25
N THR A 359 16.20 15.54 8.06
CA THR A 359 17.06 14.54 8.72
C THR A 359 18.15 13.97 7.81
N PHE A 360 18.07 14.17 6.47
CA PHE A 360 18.95 13.50 5.50
C PHE A 360 19.65 14.45 4.51
N GLN A 361 19.74 15.76 4.79
CA GLN A 361 20.48 16.72 3.95
C GLN A 361 21.65 17.47 4.63
N ASP A 362 22.19 16.95 5.73
CA ASP A 362 23.51 17.37 6.24
C ASP A 362 24.54 16.25 6.17
#